data_AF-A0A4U9UXT9-F1
#
_entry.id   AF-A0A4U9UXT9-F1
#
_cell.length_a   1.000
_cell.length_b   1.000
_cell.length_c   1.000
_cell.angle_alpha   90.00
_cell.angle_beta   90.00
_cell.angle_gamma   90.00
#
_symmetry.space_group_name_H-M   'P 1'
#
loop_
_entity.id
_entity.type
_entity.pdbx_description
1 polymer ?
#
loop_
_entity_poly.entity_id
_entity_poly.type
_entity_poly.pdbx_seq_one_letter_code
_entity_poly.pdbx_strand_id
1 'polypeptide(L)'
;MEADIVGVRSAEDVFLLDPVIANNQVTLYLKPNSHDLAKLNINFDLTPGATIKLLADSLKMPVGEQDTSKVLVDQLLANGVYYQVTSEDRRFNKNYLVKIVKTDNGFVPTEYGFEDVKIDEDDKLRFSSTQ
;
A
#
# COMPACT_ATOMS: atom_id res chain seq x y z
N MET A 1 14.16 18.11 5.48
CA MET A 1 13.78 16.90 6.24
C MET A 1 12.92 16.03 5.35
N GLU A 2 13.15 14.74 5.40
CA GLU A 2 12.42 13.73 4.62
C GLU A 2 11.05 13.45 5.27
N ALA A 3 10.09 13.05 4.44
CA ALA A 3 8.70 12.83 4.81
C ALA A 3 8.35 11.39 4.46
N ASP A 4 8.67 10.47 5.36
CA ASP A 4 8.56 9.04 5.09
C ASP A 4 7.71 8.33 6.15
N ILE A 5 7.02 7.28 5.71
CA ILE A 5 6.34 6.33 6.59
C ILE A 5 7.41 5.39 7.12
N VAL A 6 7.63 5.38 8.44
CA VAL A 6 8.65 4.55 9.10
C VAL A 6 8.06 3.27 9.65
N GLY A 7 6.74 3.21 9.84
CA GLY A 7 6.06 2.05 10.38
C GLY A 7 4.56 2.11 10.15
N VAL A 8 3.92 0.94 10.20
CA VAL A 8 2.47 0.84 10.27
C VAL A 8 2.10 -0.08 11.42
N ARG A 9 1.12 0.34 12.22
CA ARG A 9 0.62 -0.39 13.37
C ARG A 9 -0.90 -0.48 13.26
N SER A 10 -1.47 -1.57 13.74
CA SER A 10 -2.91 -1.71 13.90
C SER A 10 -3.22 -1.81 15.38
N ALA A 11 -4.38 -1.32 15.80
CA ALA A 11 -4.85 -1.49 17.17
C ALA A 11 -5.13 -2.97 17.52
N GLU A 12 -5.46 -3.77 16.50
CA GLU A 12 -5.79 -5.19 16.63
C GLU A 12 -4.71 -6.06 15.95
N ASP A 13 -4.52 -7.30 16.41
CA ASP A 13 -3.55 -8.26 15.86
C ASP A 13 -4.02 -8.93 14.56
N VAL A 14 -4.35 -8.08 13.58
CA VAL A 14 -4.97 -8.44 12.29
C VAL A 14 -3.95 -8.67 11.18
N PHE A 15 -2.72 -8.19 11.33
CA PHE A 15 -1.66 -8.38 10.34
C PHE A 15 -1.13 -9.81 10.38
N LEU A 16 -0.98 -10.43 9.21
CA LEU A 16 -0.40 -11.76 9.06
C LEU A 16 1.13 -11.70 9.13
N LEU A 17 1.71 -10.66 8.54
CA LEU A 17 3.15 -10.37 8.53
C LEU A 17 3.38 -8.87 8.68
N ASP A 18 4.63 -8.50 8.97
CA ASP A 18 5.04 -7.11 9.04
C ASP A 18 4.66 -6.36 7.75
N PRO A 19 4.14 -5.13 7.89
CA PRO A 19 3.74 -4.32 6.75
C PRO A 19 4.96 -3.98 5.89
N VAL A 20 4.84 -4.21 4.57
CA VAL A 20 5.92 -3.94 3.63
C VAL A 20 5.82 -2.48 3.20
N ILE A 21 6.75 -1.66 3.68
CA ILE A 21 6.83 -0.23 3.36
C ILE A 21 7.90 -0.05 2.28
N ALA A 22 7.45 0.25 1.07
CA ALA A 22 8.29 0.65 -0.05
C ALA A 22 8.35 2.19 -0.15
N ASN A 23 9.16 2.69 -1.09
CA ASN A 23 9.38 4.13 -1.25
C ASN A 23 8.07 4.92 -1.53
N ASN A 24 7.12 4.33 -2.27
CA ASN A 24 5.86 4.98 -2.65
C ASN A 24 4.63 4.10 -2.45
N GLN A 25 4.79 2.95 -1.79
CA GLN A 25 3.70 2.00 -1.58
C GLN A 25 3.84 1.32 -0.23
N VAL A 26 2.73 1.08 0.44
CA VAL A 26 2.64 0.34 1.68
C VAL A 26 1.69 -0.84 1.45
N THR A 27 2.18 -2.05 1.66
CA THR A 27 1.40 -3.26 1.52
C THR A 27 1.16 -3.89 2.88
N LEU A 28 -0.12 -4.01 3.25
CA LEU A 28 -0.58 -4.56 4.52
C LEU A 28 -1.17 -5.94 4.27
N TYR A 29 -0.63 -6.97 4.91
CA TYR A 29 -1.14 -8.33 4.76
C TYR A 29 -2.02 -8.67 5.95
N LEU A 30 -3.28 -8.99 5.70
CA LEU A 30 -4.25 -9.33 6.75
C LEU A 30 -4.47 -10.83 6.83
N LYS A 31 -4.65 -11.32 8.07
CA LYS A 31 -4.96 -12.71 8.35
C LYS A 31 -6.29 -13.12 7.71
N PRO A 32 -6.38 -14.35 7.17
CA PRO A 32 -7.65 -14.89 6.69
C PRO A 32 -8.57 -15.08 7.90
N ASN A 33 -9.85 -14.73 7.77
CA ASN A 33 -10.85 -14.59 8.88
C ASN A 33 -10.84 -13.29 9.70
N SER A 34 -10.20 -12.21 9.24
CA SER A 34 -10.40 -10.88 9.83
C SER A 34 -11.82 -10.38 9.52
N HIS A 35 -12.78 -10.69 10.39
CA HIS A 35 -14.22 -10.56 10.11
C HIS A 35 -14.74 -9.11 10.19
N ASP A 36 -14.06 -8.23 10.94
CA ASP A 36 -14.53 -6.87 11.22
C ASP A 36 -13.51 -5.83 10.77
N LEU A 37 -13.25 -5.80 9.46
CA LEU A 37 -12.32 -4.84 8.87
C LEU A 37 -12.87 -3.41 8.90
N ALA A 38 -14.17 -3.23 9.13
CA ALA A 38 -14.77 -1.90 9.28
C ALA A 38 -14.26 -1.15 10.52
N LYS A 39 -13.73 -1.89 11.51
CA LYS A 39 -13.07 -1.34 12.72
C LYS A 39 -11.55 -1.32 12.63
N LEU A 40 -10.99 -1.67 11.48
CA LEU A 40 -9.55 -1.73 11.27
C LEU A 40 -8.94 -0.33 11.44
N ASN A 41 -8.39 -0.07 12.63
CA ASN A 41 -7.76 1.20 12.94
C ASN A 41 -6.26 1.09 12.69
N ILE A 42 -5.82 1.61 11.54
CA ILE A 42 -4.42 1.62 11.12
C ILE A 42 -3.80 2.96 11.53
N ASN A 43 -2.70 2.87 12.26
CA ASN A 43 -1.88 3.99 12.66
C ASN A 43 -0.56 3.96 11.87
N PHE A 44 -0.26 5.06 11.20
CA PHE A 44 1.00 5.24 10.49
C PHE A 44 2.00 5.93 11.39
N ASP A 45 3.16 5.32 11.55
CA ASP A 45 4.33 5.91 12.21
C ASP A 45 5.11 6.67 11.12
N LEU A 46 5.34 7.96 11.33
CA LEU A 46 5.95 8.86 10.35
C LEU A 46 7.28 9.39 10.91
N THR A 47 8.09 9.97 10.04
CA THR A 47 9.24 10.78 10.50
C THR A 47 8.78 11.87 11.49
N PRO A 48 9.57 12.17 12.54
CA PRO A 48 9.20 13.16 13.54
C PRO A 48 8.81 14.50 12.91
N GLY A 49 7.66 15.05 13.31
CA GLY A 49 7.13 16.30 12.78
C GLY A 49 6.42 16.19 11.43
N ALA A 50 6.48 15.04 10.74
CA ALA A 50 5.73 14.82 9.53
C ALA A 50 4.23 14.59 9.82
N THR A 51 3.40 14.93 8.84
CA THR A 51 1.94 14.79 8.90
C THR A 51 1.47 13.93 7.74
N ILE A 52 0.49 13.06 7.96
CA ILE A 52 -0.13 12.24 6.92
C ILE A 52 -1.57 12.68 6.70
N LYS A 53 -1.98 12.75 5.45
CA LYS A 53 -3.36 13.03 5.06
C LYS A 53 -3.81 12.05 4.00
N LEU A 54 -5.04 11.59 4.14
CA LEU A 54 -5.69 10.80 3.11
C LEU A 54 -6.06 11.68 1.92
N LEU A 55 -5.70 11.26 0.71
CA LEU A 55 -6.13 11.94 -0.50
C LEU A 55 -7.58 11.55 -0.77
N ALA A 56 -8.50 12.49 -0.58
CA ALA A 56 -9.93 12.28 -0.80
C ALA A 56 -10.23 11.79 -2.23
N ASP A 57 -9.41 12.18 -3.21
CA ASP A 57 -9.52 11.74 -4.60
C ASP A 57 -9.35 10.21 -4.77
N SER A 58 -8.62 9.57 -3.86
CA SER A 58 -8.44 8.10 -3.85
C SER A 58 -9.63 7.35 -3.27
N LEU A 59 -10.45 8.02 -2.46
CA LEU A 59 -11.67 7.48 -1.89
C LEU A 59 -12.84 7.73 -2.86
N LYS A 60 -13.17 6.73 -3.66
CA LYS A 60 -14.44 6.74 -4.38
C LYS A 60 -15.56 6.38 -3.42
N MET A 61 -16.24 7.39 -2.87
CA MET A 61 -17.44 7.18 -2.07
C MET A 61 -18.62 6.81 -2.98
N PRO A 62 -19.19 5.59 -2.88
CA PRO A 62 -20.40 5.25 -3.60
C PRO A 62 -21.58 6.07 -3.09
N VAL A 63 -22.48 6.46 -4.00
CA VAL A 63 -23.69 7.22 -3.65
C VAL A 63 -24.55 6.37 -2.70
N GLY A 64 -24.81 6.90 -1.50
CA GLY A 64 -25.66 6.25 -0.49
C GLY A 64 -24.93 5.56 0.66
N GLU A 65 -23.60 5.43 0.62
CA GLU A 65 -22.82 4.81 1.71
C GLU A 65 -22.29 5.88 2.67
N GLN A 66 -22.74 5.87 3.92
CA GLN A 66 -22.32 6.84 4.96
C GLN A 66 -21.12 6.35 5.77
N ASP A 67 -20.86 5.04 5.75
CA ASP A 67 -19.77 4.39 6.47
C ASP A 67 -18.43 4.58 5.73
N THR A 68 -17.84 5.77 5.89
CA THR A 68 -16.54 6.11 5.31
C THR A 68 -15.42 5.12 5.67
N SER A 69 -15.43 4.56 6.88
CA SER A 69 -14.47 3.51 7.30
C SER A 69 -14.59 2.25 6.45
N LYS A 70 -15.82 1.82 6.16
CA LYS A 70 -16.09 0.61 5.36
C LYS A 70 -15.68 0.82 3.91
N VAL A 71 -16.01 1.97 3.32
CA VAL A 71 -15.61 2.35 1.96
C VAL A 71 -14.08 2.45 1.84
N LEU A 72 -13.42 3.03 2.84
CA LEU A 72 -11.95 3.11 2.87
C LEU A 72 -11.31 1.74 2.84
N VAL A 73 -11.77 0.83 3.68
CA VAL A 73 -11.27 -0.54 3.78
C VAL A 73 -11.52 -1.31 2.48
N ASP A 74 -12.71 -1.20 1.90
CA ASP A 74 -13.03 -1.82 0.61
C ASP A 74 -12.13 -1.31 -0.50
N GLN A 75 -11.91 0.00 -0.58
CA GLN A 75 -10.99 0.59 -1.56
C GLN A 75 -9.53 0.18 -1.32
N LEU A 76 -9.08 0.11 -0.06
CA LEU A 76 -7.75 -0.38 0.29
C LEU A 76 -7.54 -1.83 -0.19
N LEU A 77 -8.60 -2.65 -0.19
CA LEU A 77 -8.59 -4.03 -0.67
C LEU A 77 -8.67 -4.13 -2.19
N ALA A 78 -9.54 -3.33 -2.81
CA ALA A 78 -9.80 -3.38 -4.25
C ALA A 78 -8.64 -2.76 -5.06
N ASN A 79 -8.34 -1.48 -4.82
CA ASN A 79 -7.41 -0.70 -5.63
C ASN A 79 -6.23 -0.10 -4.85
N GLY A 80 -6.33 -0.02 -3.52
CA GLY A 80 -5.45 0.78 -2.69
C GLY A 80 -5.89 2.25 -2.61
N VAL A 81 -5.38 2.97 -1.63
CA VAL A 81 -5.73 4.37 -1.36
C VAL A 81 -4.46 5.19 -1.15
N TYR A 82 -4.38 6.38 -1.75
CA TYR A 82 -3.20 7.22 -1.62
C TYR A 82 -3.26 8.09 -0.36
N TYR A 83 -2.15 8.11 0.36
CA TYR A 83 -1.89 9.01 1.47
C TYR A 83 -0.73 9.94 1.10
N GLN A 84 -0.90 11.22 1.38
CA GLN A 84 0.14 12.21 1.24
C GLN A 84 0.80 12.46 2.59
N VAL A 85 2.10 12.22 2.67
CA VAL A 85 2.94 12.58 3.81
C VAL A 85 3.62 13.91 3.52
N THR A 86 3.46 14.86 4.43
CA THR A 86 4.05 16.19 4.35
C THR A 86 5.06 16.34 5.48
N SER A 87 6.31 16.67 5.13
CA SER A 87 7.38 16.99 6.10
C SER A 87 6.97 18.11 7.05
N GLU A 88 7.60 18.16 8.23
CA GLU A 88 7.37 19.22 9.23
C GLU A 88 7.48 20.63 8.63
N ASP A 89 8.52 20.86 7.82
CA ASP A 89 8.79 22.14 7.16
C ASP A 89 7.87 22.40 5.94
N ARG A 90 7.00 21.46 5.59
CA ARG A 90 6.05 21.49 4.46
C ARG A 90 6.68 21.65 3.07
N ARG A 91 7.99 21.48 2.95
CA ARG A 91 8.73 21.61 1.69
C ARG A 91 8.75 20.32 0.88
N PHE A 92 8.58 19.18 1.53
CA PHE A 92 8.51 17.86 0.90
C PHE A 92 7.14 17.23 1.14
N ASN A 93 6.54 16.77 0.05
CA ASN A 93 5.30 16.02 0.00
C ASN A 93 5.55 14.71 -0.75
N LYS A 94 5.11 13.60 -0.18
CA LYS A 94 5.33 12.27 -0.74
C LYS A 94 4.04 11.47 -0.70
N ASN A 95 3.67 10.89 -1.84
CA ASN A 95 2.43 10.14 -1.97
C ASN A 95 2.73 8.64 -1.85
N TYR A 96 2.04 7.98 -0.94
CA TYR A 96 2.12 6.55 -0.68
C TYR A 96 0.81 5.89 -1.04
N LEU A 97 0.87 4.87 -1.89
CA LEU A 97 -0.25 3.98 -2.13
C LEU A 97 -0.32 2.95 -1.01
N VAL A 98 -1.34 3.02 -0.16
CA VAL A 98 -1.57 2.00 0.87
C VAL A 98 -2.53 0.96 0.31
N LYS A 99 -2.17 -0.32 0.36
CA LYS A 99 -2.98 -1.43 -0.11
C LYS A 99 -3.08 -2.53 0.94
N ILE A 100 -4.24 -3.14 1.04
CA ILE A 100 -4.49 -4.30 1.89
C ILE A 100 -4.58 -5.54 1.01
N VAL A 101 -3.88 -6.60 1.42
CA VAL A 101 -3.91 -7.92 0.79
C VAL A 101 -4.43 -8.93 1.80
N LYS A 102 -5.59 -9.52 1.51
CA LYS A 102 -6.13 -10.66 2.26
C LYS A 102 -5.54 -11.95 1.70
N THR A 103 -5.16 -12.86 2.57
CA THR A 103 -4.64 -14.17 2.16
C THR A 103 -5.71 -15.25 2.08
N ASP A 104 -7.00 -14.87 2.14
CA ASP A 104 -8.15 -15.78 2.10
C ASP A 104 -8.16 -16.68 0.86
N ASN A 105 -7.48 -16.25 -0.23
CA ASN A 105 -7.45 -16.96 -1.51
C ASN A 105 -6.05 -17.44 -1.95
N GLY A 106 -5.18 -17.74 -0.99
CA GLY A 106 -3.86 -18.30 -1.25
C GLY A 106 -2.80 -17.22 -1.43
N PHE A 107 -1.77 -17.27 -0.58
CA PHE A 107 -0.59 -16.40 -0.60
C PHE A 107 0.35 -16.70 -1.78
N VAL A 108 -0.19 -17.09 -2.94
CA VAL A 108 0.59 -17.42 -4.11
C VAL A 108 -0.02 -16.65 -5.27
N PRO A 109 0.66 -15.64 -5.84
CA PRO A 109 0.37 -15.27 -7.21
C PRO A 109 0.62 -16.54 -8.05
N THR A 110 -0.43 -17.29 -8.37
CA THR A 110 -0.36 -18.37 -9.37
C THR A 110 -0.08 -17.81 -10.76
N GLU A 111 -0.19 -16.49 -10.93
CA GLU A 111 0.35 -15.74 -12.05
C GLU A 111 1.57 -14.92 -11.61
N TYR A 112 2.76 -15.50 -11.77
CA TYR A 112 3.99 -14.75 -11.95
C TYR A 112 3.96 -14.12 -13.35
N GLY A 113 3.33 -12.96 -13.48
CA GLY A 113 3.44 -12.13 -14.67
C GLY A 113 4.78 -11.41 -14.68
N PHE A 114 5.82 -12.03 -15.26
CA PHE A 114 7.05 -11.33 -15.67
C PHE A 114 6.81 -10.36 -16.86
N GLU A 115 5.59 -9.82 -16.99
CA GLU A 115 5.14 -9.03 -18.15
C GLU A 115 5.39 -7.52 -18.02
N ASP A 116 6.13 -7.06 -17.02
CA ASP A 116 6.64 -5.68 -16.99
C ASP A 116 8.16 -5.66 -16.87
N VAL A 117 8.83 -6.42 -17.73
CA VAL A 117 10.19 -6.07 -18.15
C VAL A 117 10.03 -5.28 -19.43
N LYS A 118 9.92 -3.95 -19.33
CA LYS A 118 10.34 -3.09 -20.44
C LYS A 118 11.84 -3.23 -20.54
N ILE A 119 12.27 -4.17 -21.38
CA ILE A 119 13.61 -4.16 -21.94
C ILE A 119 13.64 -2.90 -22.79
N ASP A 120 14.30 -1.85 -22.29
CA ASP A 120 14.70 -0.73 -23.13
C ASP A 120 15.50 -1.34 -24.30
N GLU A 121 15.02 -1.13 -25.53
CA GLU A 121 15.45 -1.82 -26.75
C GLU A 121 16.88 -1.46 -27.22
N ASP A 122 17.78 -1.06 -26.31
CA ASP A 122 19.17 -0.71 -26.63
C ASP A 122 20.17 -1.24 -25.59
N ASP A 123 20.14 -2.54 -25.29
CA ASP A 123 21.41 -3.23 -24.96
C ASP A 123 21.38 -4.70 -25.42
N LYS A 124 22.07 -4.94 -26.54
CA LYS A 124 22.25 -6.25 -27.16
C LYS A 124 23.01 -7.20 -26.23
N LEU A 125 22.29 -8.06 -25.51
CA LEU A 125 22.88 -9.26 -24.93
C LEU A 125 23.06 -10.33 -26.02
N ARG A 126 24.20 -10.31 -26.70
CA ARG A 126 24.68 -11.41 -27.56
C ARG A 126 25.09 -12.58 -26.67
N PHE A 127 24.31 -13.66 -26.69
CA PHE A 127 24.79 -14.94 -26.19
C PHE A 127 25.65 -15.62 -27.27
N SER A 128 26.95 -15.68 -27.04
CA SER A 128 27.81 -16.68 -27.68
C SER A 128 28.21 -17.69 -26.62
N SER A 129 27.68 -18.91 -26.71
CA SER A 129 28.28 -20.07 -26.04
C SER A 129 28.61 -21.10 -27.11
N THR A 130 29.90 -21.12 -27.45
CA THR A 130 30.56 -22.27 -28.07
C THR A 130 30.90 -23.23 -26.95
N GLN A 131 30.40 -24.45 -27.02
CA GLN A 131 31.18 -25.66 -26.73
C GLN A 131 30.52 -26.88 -27.35
#